data_AF-A0A671MIU1-F1
#
_entry.id   AF-A0A671MIU1-F1
#
_cell.length_a   1.000
_cell.length_b   1.000
_cell.length_c   1.000
_cell.angle_alpha   90.00
_cell.angle_beta   90.00
_cell.angle_gamma   90.00
#
_symmetry.space_group_name_H-M   'P 1'
#
loop_
_entity.id
_entity.type
_entity.pdbx_description
1 polymer ?
#
loop_
_entity_poly.entity_id
_entity_poly.type
_entity_poly.pdbx_seq_one_letter_code
_entity_poly.pdbx_strand_id
1 'polypeptide(L)'
;MSNAEVIASRLLTFNQMYSYEKRLQTFSEWPFREDCQCTPELMAKAGFVHCPSENEPDVACCFYCLRELEGWEPEDNPWSEHAKRSPNCAFLHMEKTFDKLTAIEYFQLEQERLHVAYGQTDRCSQQKVYNLRAPLGRAHLLLCVGPPLGSPHLTPEEALPHTPASPPLSIPSFHT
;
A
#
# COMPACT_ATOMS: atom_id res chain seq x y z
N MET A 1 -16.15 -16.16 1.48
CA MET A 1 -15.81 -15.18 0.42
C MET A 1 -14.37 -15.39 0.02
N SER A 2 -14.00 -15.13 -1.22
CA SER A 2 -12.59 -15.19 -1.64
C SER A 2 -11.81 -14.00 -1.09
N ASN A 3 -10.49 -14.14 -0.92
CA ASN A 3 -9.63 -13.04 -0.46
C ASN A 3 -9.75 -11.80 -1.37
N ALA A 4 -9.95 -12.00 -2.68
CA ALA A 4 -10.15 -10.91 -3.63
C ALA A 4 -11.45 -10.12 -3.37
N GLU A 5 -12.56 -10.81 -3.05
CA GLU A 5 -13.83 -10.17 -2.72
C GLU A 5 -13.76 -9.39 -1.40
N VAL A 6 -13.04 -9.92 -0.40
CA VAL A 6 -12.82 -9.23 0.88
C VAL A 6 -12.00 -7.96 0.68
N ILE A 7 -10.90 -8.05 -0.08
CA ILE A 7 -10.07 -6.89 -0.42
C ILE A 7 -10.87 -5.84 -1.21
N ALA A 8 -11.66 -6.27 -2.21
CA ALA A 8 -12.50 -5.36 -3.00
C ALA A 8 -13.57 -4.67 -2.14
N SER A 9 -14.24 -5.41 -1.25
CA SER A 9 -15.20 -4.85 -0.30
C SER A 9 -14.57 -3.78 0.58
N ARG A 10 -13.41 -4.09 1.20
CA ARG A 10 -12.67 -3.13 2.04
C ARG A 10 -12.20 -1.91 1.26
N LEU A 11 -11.70 -2.09 0.05
CA LEU A 11 -11.30 -0.99 -0.81
C LEU A 11 -12.43 0.02 -1.03
N LEU A 12 -13.64 -0.48 -1.27
CA LEU A 12 -14.82 0.34 -1.55
C LEU A 12 -15.36 1.01 -0.29
N THR A 13 -15.33 0.33 0.87
CA THR A 13 -15.82 0.88 2.14
C THR A 13 -14.81 1.83 2.80
N PHE A 14 -13.52 1.66 2.53
CA PHE A 14 -12.44 2.44 3.16
C PHE A 14 -12.16 3.78 2.50
N ASN A 15 -12.80 4.11 1.38
CA ASN A 15 -12.65 5.42 0.74
C ASN A 15 -13.04 6.60 1.67
N GLN A 16 -13.93 6.36 2.64
CA GLN A 16 -14.33 7.37 3.63
C GLN A 16 -13.40 7.43 4.84
N MET A 17 -12.48 6.48 4.97
CA MET A 17 -11.64 6.30 6.16
C MET A 17 -10.41 7.20 6.18
N TYR A 18 -10.29 8.17 5.26
CA TYR A 18 -9.38 9.29 5.45
C TYR A 18 -9.76 10.15 6.67
N SER A 19 -11.06 10.20 7.01
CA SER A 19 -11.53 10.86 8.22
C SER A 19 -11.12 10.08 9.47
N TYR A 20 -10.37 10.74 10.36
CA TYR A 20 -10.01 10.20 11.67
C TYR A 20 -11.24 9.77 12.46
N GLU A 21 -12.27 10.62 12.52
CA GLU A 21 -13.50 10.35 13.27
C GLU A 21 -14.22 9.09 12.78
N LYS A 22 -14.24 8.87 11.46
CA LYS A 22 -14.84 7.65 10.88
C LYS A 22 -14.06 6.40 11.25
N ARG A 23 -12.73 6.47 11.32
CA ARG A 23 -11.91 5.36 11.79
C ARG A 23 -12.16 5.09 13.27
N LEU A 24 -12.17 6.13 14.11
CA LEU A 24 -12.41 6.02 15.55
C LEU A 24 -13.75 5.34 15.85
N GLN A 25 -14.81 5.69 15.12
CA GLN A 25 -16.14 5.10 15.26
C GLN A 25 -16.19 3.58 15.06
N THR A 26 -15.22 3.00 14.35
CA THR A 26 -15.20 1.53 14.13
C THR A 26 -14.79 0.75 15.37
N PHE A 27 -14.12 1.38 16.32
CA PHE A 27 -13.61 0.75 17.55
C PHE A 27 -14.65 0.74 18.70
N SER A 28 -15.94 0.60 18.39
CA SER A 28 -17.01 0.59 19.39
C SER A 28 -16.91 -0.58 20.37
N GLU A 29 -16.51 -1.76 19.89
CA GLU A 29 -16.34 -2.99 20.68
C GLU A 29 -14.87 -3.32 20.97
N TRP A 30 -13.96 -2.34 20.85
CA TRP A 30 -12.53 -2.58 21.05
C TRP A 30 -12.20 -2.85 22.52
N PRO A 31 -11.43 -3.92 22.84
CA PRO A 31 -11.21 -4.34 24.23
C PRO A 31 -10.22 -3.47 25.00
N PHE A 32 -9.26 -2.81 24.33
CA PHE A 32 -8.18 -2.07 24.98
C PHE A 32 -8.51 -0.58 25.05
N ARG A 33 -8.79 -0.06 26.25
CA ARG A 33 -9.21 1.33 26.46
C ARG A 33 -8.31 2.03 27.45
N GLU A 34 -8.71 2.08 28.71
CA GLU A 34 -7.93 2.71 29.78
C GLU A 34 -6.63 1.94 30.02
N ASP A 35 -5.57 2.67 30.36
CA ASP A 35 -4.22 2.15 30.66
C ASP A 35 -3.54 1.29 29.58
N CYS A 36 -4.01 1.38 28.32
CA CYS A 36 -3.42 0.69 27.16
C CYS A 36 -2.71 1.68 26.19
N GLN A 37 -1.77 1.19 25.39
CA GLN A 37 -1.11 1.89 24.28
C GLN A 37 -1.81 1.67 22.93
N CYS A 38 -2.64 0.64 22.83
CA CYS A 38 -3.44 0.33 21.65
C CYS A 38 -4.91 0.80 21.79
N THR A 39 -5.12 2.00 22.34
CA THR A 39 -6.48 2.57 22.50
C THR A 39 -7.15 2.86 21.15
N PRO A 40 -8.49 2.97 21.09
CA PRO A 40 -9.22 3.34 19.87
C PRO A 40 -8.65 4.59 19.17
N GLU A 41 -8.27 5.60 19.95
CA GLU A 41 -7.74 6.86 19.46
C GLU A 41 -6.37 6.67 18.79
N LEU A 42 -5.50 5.87 19.41
CA LEU A 42 -4.15 5.59 18.89
C LEU A 42 -4.21 4.66 17.68
N MET A 43 -5.11 3.67 17.69
CA MET A 43 -5.39 2.80 16.54
C MET A 43 -5.89 3.61 15.33
N ALA A 44 -6.92 4.46 15.53
CA ALA A 44 -7.44 5.32 14.48
C ALA A 44 -6.41 6.34 13.99
N LYS A 45 -5.55 6.86 14.88
CA LYS A 45 -4.47 7.79 14.51
C LYS A 45 -3.40 7.11 13.66
N ALA A 46 -3.09 5.84 13.93
CA ALA A 46 -2.19 5.02 13.12
C ALA A 46 -2.80 4.53 11.80
N GLY A 47 -4.05 4.89 11.49
CA GLY A 47 -4.71 4.56 10.23
C GLY A 47 -5.43 3.21 10.25
N PHE A 48 -5.63 2.60 11.41
CA PHE A 48 -6.39 1.37 11.52
C PHE A 48 -7.90 1.61 11.55
N VAL A 49 -8.62 0.60 11.06
CA VAL A 49 -10.06 0.43 11.10
C VAL A 49 -10.33 -0.91 11.73
N HIS A 50 -11.20 -0.96 12.73
CA HIS A 50 -11.60 -2.20 13.37
C HIS A 50 -12.45 -3.05 12.42
N CYS A 51 -12.05 -4.30 12.20
CA CYS A 51 -12.67 -5.22 11.24
C CYS A 51 -12.92 -6.60 11.89
N PRO A 52 -13.69 -6.68 12.98
CA PRO A 52 -13.82 -7.90 13.75
C PRO A 52 -14.58 -8.98 12.97
N SER A 53 -14.25 -10.24 13.23
CA SER A 53 -15.02 -11.42 12.84
C SER A 53 -15.42 -12.21 14.09
N GLU A 54 -16.32 -13.19 13.97
CA GLU A 54 -16.74 -14.02 15.12
C GLU A 54 -15.57 -14.71 15.82
N ASN A 55 -14.51 -15.04 15.07
CA ASN A 55 -13.34 -15.76 15.59
C ASN A 55 -12.14 -14.84 15.86
N GLU A 56 -12.16 -13.62 15.32
CA GLU A 56 -11.03 -12.69 15.33
C GLU A 56 -11.55 -11.31 15.78
N PRO A 57 -11.86 -11.15 17.08
CA PRO A 57 -12.56 -9.97 17.60
C PRO A 57 -11.71 -8.70 17.66
N ASP A 58 -10.39 -8.81 17.46
CA ASP A 58 -9.43 -7.71 17.57
C ASP A 58 -8.70 -7.42 16.24
N VAL A 59 -9.22 -7.90 15.11
CA VAL A 59 -8.63 -7.61 13.80
C VAL A 59 -8.75 -6.11 13.49
N ALA A 60 -7.62 -5.51 13.16
CA ALA A 60 -7.52 -4.13 12.72
C ALA A 60 -6.83 -4.06 11.36
N CYS A 61 -7.44 -3.34 10.41
CA CYS A 61 -6.94 -3.21 9.05
C CYS A 61 -6.58 -1.75 8.75
N CYS A 62 -5.39 -1.50 8.21
CA CYS A 62 -5.06 -0.16 7.73
C CYS A 62 -5.95 0.21 6.54
N PHE A 63 -6.62 1.37 6.59
CA PHE A 63 -7.52 1.77 5.50
C PHE A 63 -6.83 2.02 4.15
N TYR A 64 -5.54 2.36 4.21
CA TYR A 64 -4.74 2.76 3.07
C TYR A 64 -3.98 1.57 2.49
N CYS A 65 -3.06 0.98 3.27
CA CYS A 65 -2.25 -0.14 2.79
C CYS A 65 -2.92 -1.50 2.94
N LEU A 66 -4.13 -1.59 3.50
CA LEU A 66 -4.91 -2.82 3.69
C LEU A 66 -4.21 -3.93 4.49
N ARG A 67 -3.12 -3.61 5.20
CA ARG A 67 -2.46 -4.56 6.10
C ARG A 67 -3.36 -4.81 7.31
N GLU A 68 -3.70 -6.07 7.53
CA GLU A 68 -4.36 -6.55 8.73
C GLU A 68 -3.36 -6.97 9.79
N LEU A 69 -3.71 -6.69 11.05
CA LEU A 69 -3.05 -7.16 12.25
C LEU A 69 -4.11 -7.61 13.26
N GLU A 70 -3.78 -8.64 14.02
CA GLU A 70 -4.58 -9.26 15.08
C GLU A 70 -3.65 -9.67 16.23
N GLY A 71 -4.22 -10.08 17.35
CA GLY A 71 -3.47 -10.46 18.55
C GLY A 71 -2.83 -9.25 19.24
N TRP A 72 -3.59 -8.15 19.34
CA TRP A 72 -3.12 -6.91 19.96
C TRP A 72 -2.95 -7.10 21.47
N GLU A 73 -1.85 -6.57 22.00
CA GLU A 73 -1.56 -6.53 23.43
C GLU A 73 -1.71 -5.10 23.97
N PRO A 74 -2.05 -4.92 25.26
CA PRO A 74 -2.21 -3.58 25.86
C PRO A 74 -1.01 -2.66 25.67
N GLU A 75 0.21 -3.19 25.58
CA GLU A 75 1.45 -2.43 25.47
C GLU A 75 1.82 -2.07 24.02
N ASP A 76 1.10 -2.60 23.03
CA ASP A 76 1.41 -2.39 21.63
C ASP A 76 1.19 -0.93 21.21
N ASN A 77 2.17 -0.35 20.53
CA ASN A 77 2.02 0.94 19.89
C ASN A 77 1.54 0.76 18.43
N PRO A 78 0.33 1.23 18.07
CA PRO A 78 -0.23 1.00 16.74
C PRO A 78 0.60 1.59 15.61
N TRP A 79 1.18 2.78 15.82
CA TRP A 79 2.01 3.42 14.80
C TRP A 79 3.29 2.61 14.55
N SER A 80 3.94 2.16 15.61
CA SER A 80 5.15 1.34 15.52
C SER A 80 4.90 -0.01 14.86
N GLU A 81 3.83 -0.71 15.22
CA GLU A 81 3.47 -1.98 14.56
C GLU A 81 3.10 -1.74 13.10
N HIS A 82 2.37 -0.67 12.76
CA HIS A 82 2.10 -0.33 11.36
C HIS A 82 3.39 -0.09 10.57
N ALA A 83 4.30 0.74 11.07
CA ALA A 83 5.57 1.05 10.41
C ALA A 83 6.45 -0.21 10.23
N LYS A 84 6.45 -1.11 11.20
CA LYS A 84 7.18 -2.38 11.14
C LYS A 84 6.61 -3.33 10.09
N ARG A 85 5.28 -3.41 9.96
CA ARG A 85 4.59 -4.38 9.08
C ARG A 85 4.35 -3.84 7.67
N SER A 86 4.38 -2.53 7.50
CA SER A 86 4.17 -1.84 6.22
C SER A 86 4.99 -0.54 6.17
N PRO A 87 6.33 -0.62 6.13
CA PRO A 87 7.21 0.55 6.21
C PRO A 87 7.02 1.58 5.08
N ASN A 88 6.52 1.09 3.92
CA ASN A 88 6.27 1.91 2.73
C ASN A 88 4.79 2.34 2.61
N CYS A 89 4.00 2.25 3.69
CA CYS A 89 2.62 2.74 3.66
C CYS A 89 2.63 4.28 3.51
N ALA A 90 2.17 4.80 2.37
CA ALA A 90 2.18 6.24 2.11
C ALA A 90 1.40 7.06 3.17
N PHE A 91 0.37 6.48 3.78
CA PHE A 91 -0.34 7.10 4.90
C PHE A 91 0.57 7.50 6.07
N LEU A 92 1.58 6.68 6.40
CA LEU A 92 2.52 6.98 7.48
C LEU A 92 3.45 8.16 7.15
N HIS A 93 3.58 8.48 5.86
CA HIS A 93 4.45 9.54 5.34
C HIS A 93 3.65 10.78 4.90
N MET A 94 2.33 10.81 5.12
CA MET A 94 1.50 11.97 4.77
C MET A 94 1.78 13.15 5.70
N GLU A 95 2.21 14.27 5.12
CA GLU A 95 2.40 15.52 5.86
C GLU A 95 1.11 16.34 6.00
N LYS A 96 0.18 16.15 5.06
CA LYS A 96 -1.08 16.89 4.99
C LYS A 96 -2.23 16.06 5.54
N THR A 97 -3.06 16.69 6.34
CA THR A 97 -4.36 16.13 6.72
C THR A 97 -5.30 16.16 5.51
N PHE A 98 -6.28 15.25 5.49
CA PHE A 98 -7.19 15.09 4.36
C PHE A 98 -7.93 16.37 3.98
N ASP A 99 -8.35 17.16 4.97
CA ASP A 99 -9.03 18.45 4.80
C ASP A 99 -8.15 19.53 4.13
N LYS A 100 -6.83 19.30 4.05
CA LYS A 100 -5.84 20.21 3.45
C LYS A 100 -5.31 19.72 2.11
N LEU A 101 -5.76 18.56 1.64
CA LEU A 101 -5.37 18.05 0.33
C LEU A 101 -6.10 18.80 -0.79
N THR A 102 -5.38 19.12 -1.84
CA THR A 102 -5.99 19.51 -3.11
C THR A 102 -6.66 18.30 -3.77
N ALA A 103 -7.59 18.55 -4.69
CA ALA A 103 -8.24 17.48 -5.44
C ALA A 103 -7.21 16.58 -6.17
N ILE A 104 -6.16 17.16 -6.74
CA ILE A 104 -5.12 16.42 -7.45
C ILE A 104 -4.36 15.49 -6.49
N GLU A 105 -3.94 16.00 -5.34
CA GLU A 105 -3.25 15.18 -4.32
C GLU A 105 -4.14 14.05 -3.82
N TYR A 106 -5.43 14.31 -3.60
CA TYR A 106 -6.38 13.26 -3.26
C TYR A 106 -6.46 12.16 -4.32
N PHE A 107 -6.59 12.53 -5.60
CA PHE A 107 -6.65 11.53 -6.68
C PHE A 107 -5.37 10.72 -6.81
N GLN A 108 -4.20 11.34 -6.59
CA GLN A 108 -2.91 10.63 -6.59
C GLN A 108 -2.85 9.61 -5.44
N LEU A 109 -3.30 9.99 -4.25
CA LEU A 109 -3.35 9.08 -3.10
C LEU A 109 -4.30 7.92 -3.32
N GLU A 110 -5.48 8.15 -3.89
CA GLU A 110 -6.42 7.07 -4.23
C GLU A 110 -5.87 6.15 -5.31
N GLN A 111 -5.16 6.68 -6.31
CA GLN A 111 -4.51 5.86 -7.33
C GLN A 111 -3.47 4.93 -6.69
N GLU A 112 -2.64 5.45 -5.79
CA GLU A 112 -1.65 4.64 -5.07
C GLU A 112 -2.31 3.61 -4.16
N ARG A 113 -3.39 3.98 -3.45
CA ARG A 113 -4.18 3.06 -2.64
C ARG A 113 -4.73 1.89 -3.46
N LEU A 114 -5.27 2.17 -4.64
CA LEU A 114 -5.75 1.16 -5.58
C LEU A 114 -4.60 0.27 -6.05
N HIS A 115 -3.46 0.84 -6.41
CA HIS A 115 -2.27 0.07 -6.82
C HIS A 115 -1.81 -0.91 -5.74
N VAL A 116 -1.74 -0.47 -4.47
CA VAL A 116 -1.37 -1.32 -3.34
C VAL A 116 -2.34 -2.50 -3.20
N ALA A 117 -3.63 -2.26 -3.37
CA ALA A 117 -4.65 -3.30 -3.24
C ALA A 117 -4.62 -4.31 -4.38
N TYR A 118 -4.44 -3.87 -5.64
CA TYR A 118 -4.22 -4.78 -6.77
C TYR A 118 -2.95 -5.63 -6.57
N GLY A 119 -1.87 -5.04 -6.05
CA GLY A 119 -0.68 -5.79 -5.68
C GLY A 119 -0.91 -6.85 -4.60
N GLN A 120 -1.90 -6.69 -3.72
CA GLN A 120 -2.29 -7.71 -2.74
C GLN A 120 -3.15 -8.81 -3.34
N THR A 121 -4.09 -8.48 -4.24
CA THR A 121 -4.89 -9.49 -4.95
C THR A 121 -4.02 -10.40 -5.84
N ASP A 122 -2.96 -9.83 -6.42
CA ASP A 122 -2.02 -10.58 -7.27
C ASP A 122 -1.09 -11.50 -6.44
N ARG A 123 -0.65 -11.04 -5.25
CA ARG A 123 0.09 -11.89 -4.30
C ARG A 123 -0.74 -13.09 -3.81
N CYS A 124 -2.05 -12.91 -3.63
CA CYS A 124 -2.96 -14.03 -3.34
C CYS A 124 -3.09 -15.01 -4.53
N SER A 125 -2.97 -14.51 -5.75
CA SER A 125 -3.06 -15.30 -6.99
C SER A 125 -1.75 -16.06 -7.29
N GLN A 126 -0.60 -15.52 -6.88
CA GLN A 126 0.69 -16.20 -6.98
C GLN A 126 0.75 -17.48 -6.14
N GLN A 127 0.00 -17.58 -5.03
CA GLN A 127 -0.08 -18.84 -4.26
C GLN A 127 -0.75 -20.00 -5.01
N LYS A 128 -1.52 -19.73 -6.09
CA LYS A 128 -2.17 -20.76 -6.91
C LYS A 128 -1.38 -21.17 -8.16
N VAL A 129 -0.44 -20.34 -8.65
CA VAL A 129 0.34 -20.67 -9.86
C VAL A 129 1.50 -21.63 -9.56
N TYR A 130 2.07 -21.58 -8.34
CA TYR A 130 3.15 -22.49 -7.93
C TYR A 130 2.70 -23.90 -7.52
N ASN A 131 1.38 -24.16 -7.45
CA ASN A 131 0.84 -25.46 -7.00
C ASN A 131 0.08 -26.25 -8.09
N LEU A 132 0.09 -25.80 -9.36
CA LEU A 132 -0.53 -26.51 -10.48
C LEU A 132 0.48 -27.05 -11.52
N ARG A 133 1.78 -27.08 -11.19
CA ARG A 133 2.82 -27.66 -12.06
C ARG A 133 3.83 -28.56 -11.32
N ALA A 134 3.38 -29.71 -10.84
CA ALA A 134 4.17 -30.94 -10.70
C ALA A 134 3.17 -32.09 -10.50
N PRO A 135 3.22 -33.24 -11.20
CA PRO A 135 4.41 -34.00 -11.61
C PRO A 135 4.44 -34.32 -13.13
N LEU A 136 5.56 -34.60 -13.80
CA LEU A 136 6.37 -35.81 -13.73
C LEU A 136 7.70 -35.57 -14.49
N GLY A 137 8.82 -36.00 -13.91
CA GLY A 137 9.94 -36.56 -14.67
C GLY A 137 10.92 -35.63 -15.39
N ARG A 138 12.11 -35.48 -14.78
CA ARG A 138 13.45 -35.39 -15.41
C ARG A 138 13.86 -34.16 -16.25
N ALA A 139 14.96 -33.58 -15.75
CA ALA A 139 16.18 -33.10 -16.43
C ALA A 139 16.37 -31.57 -16.69
N HIS A 140 17.08 -30.96 -15.73
CA HIS A 140 18.31 -30.12 -15.84
C HIS A 140 18.36 -28.87 -16.75
N LEU A 141 18.94 -27.81 -16.15
CA LEU A 141 19.59 -26.58 -16.68
C LEU A 141 18.63 -25.41 -16.99
N LEU A 142 18.85 -24.15 -16.60
CA LEU A 142 19.88 -23.45 -15.82
C LEU A 142 19.41 -21.96 -15.66
N LEU A 143 19.76 -21.27 -14.55
CA LEU A 143 19.88 -19.80 -14.34
C LEU A 143 18.61 -18.92 -14.49
N CYS A 144 18.34 -17.90 -13.67
CA CYS A 144 19.27 -16.88 -13.15
C CYS A 144 18.99 -16.51 -11.69
N VAL A 145 20.07 -16.52 -10.90
CA VAL A 145 20.26 -15.74 -9.68
C VAL A 145 20.43 -14.28 -10.12
N GLY A 146 19.68 -13.35 -9.54
CA GLY A 146 19.80 -11.92 -9.85
C GLY A 146 21.15 -11.35 -9.35
N PRO A 147 21.71 -10.31 -10.00
CA PRO A 147 22.91 -9.65 -9.50
C PRO A 147 22.57 -8.57 -8.43
N PRO A 148 23.45 -8.35 -7.43
CA PRO A 148 23.38 -7.19 -6.55
C PRO A 148 23.99 -5.95 -7.21
N LEU A 149 23.45 -4.78 -6.87
CA LEU A 149 23.89 -3.47 -7.31
C LEU A 149 25.27 -3.11 -6.70
N GLY A 150 26.23 -2.76 -7.57
CA GLY A 150 27.46 -2.08 -7.22
C GLY A 150 27.83 -1.11 -8.34
N SER A 151 27.96 0.18 -8.03
CA SER A 151 28.24 1.28 -8.96
C SER A 151 29.63 1.17 -9.61
N PRO A 152 29.81 1.55 -10.90
CA PRO A 152 31.12 1.81 -11.46
C PRO A 152 31.40 3.30 -11.68
N HIS A 153 32.63 3.64 -11.28
CA HIS A 153 33.43 4.81 -11.62
C HIS A 153 33.54 5.01 -13.15
N LEU A 154 33.23 6.21 -13.65
CA LEU A 154 33.33 6.57 -15.08
C LEU A 154 34.73 7.10 -15.41
N THR A 155 35.41 6.49 -16.38
CA THR A 155 36.54 7.10 -17.11
C THR A 155 36.07 7.70 -18.44
N PRO A 156 36.73 8.75 -18.95
CA PRO A 156 36.19 9.57 -20.04
C PRO A 156 36.90 9.28 -21.35
N GLU A 157 36.37 8.37 -22.17
CA GLU A 157 36.67 8.37 -23.61
C GLU A 157 35.66 7.47 -24.33
N GLU A 158 34.65 8.07 -24.94
CA GLU A 158 34.22 7.78 -26.31
C GLU A 158 33.04 8.70 -26.67
N ALA A 159 33.20 9.39 -27.80
CA ALA A 159 32.42 10.53 -28.23
C ALA A 159 31.03 10.15 -28.77
N LEU A 160 30.03 10.96 -28.43
CA LEU A 160 28.71 10.97 -29.08
C LEU A 160 28.81 11.53 -30.51
N PRO A 161 28.14 10.93 -31.52
CA PRO A 161 27.70 11.67 -32.69
C PRO A 161 26.43 12.47 -32.36
N HIS A 162 26.50 13.77 -32.60
CA HIS A 162 25.43 14.74 -32.45
C HIS A 162 24.23 14.39 -33.34
N THR A 163 23.03 14.28 -32.76
CA THR A 163 21.78 14.24 -33.50
C THR A 163 21.27 15.68 -33.73
N PRO A 164 20.79 16.03 -34.93
CA PRO A 164 20.33 17.39 -35.22
C PRO A 164 18.97 17.69 -34.57
N ALA A 165 18.83 18.93 -34.12
CA ALA A 165 17.64 19.49 -33.47
C ALA A 165 16.38 19.41 -34.35
N SER A 166 15.27 19.01 -33.75
CA SER A 166 13.94 19.07 -34.37
C SER A 166 13.46 20.52 -34.51
N PRO A 167 12.78 20.90 -35.61
CA PRO A 167 12.28 22.26 -35.81
C PRO A 167 11.05 22.55 -34.92
N PRO A 168 10.82 23.83 -34.55
CA PRO A 168 9.72 24.23 -33.68
C PRO A 168 8.36 24.11 -34.37
N LEU A 169 7.37 23.61 -33.64
CA LEU A 169 5.98 23.52 -34.07
C LEU A 169 5.37 24.93 -34.15
N SER A 170 4.81 25.26 -35.32
CA SER A 170 4.12 26.53 -35.56
C SER A 170 2.72 26.50 -34.97
N ILE A 171 2.40 27.47 -34.11
CA ILE A 171 1.06 27.67 -33.53
C ILE A 171 0.22 28.46 -34.55
N PRO A 172 -0.99 28.02 -34.94
CA PRO A 172 -1.84 28.79 -35.82
C PRO A 172 -2.41 30.01 -35.08
N SER A 173 -2.25 31.18 -35.70
CA SER A 173 -2.83 32.44 -35.24
C SER A 173 -4.34 32.46 -35.50
N PHE A 174 -5.12 32.62 -34.44
CA PHE A 174 -6.53 32.96 -34.58
C PHE A 174 -6.65 34.47 -34.82
N HIS A 175 -7.11 34.85 -36.01
CA HIS A 175 -7.55 36.22 -36.26
C HIS A 175 -8.92 36.44 -35.59
N THR A 176 -9.03 37.63 -34.98
CA THR A 176 -10.18 38.25 -34.29
C THR A 176 -11.48 38.22 -35.08
#